data_AF-A0A355B4M0-F1
#
_entry.id   AF-A0A355B4M0-F1
#
_cell.length_a   1.000
_cell.length_b   1.000
_cell.length_c   1.000
_cell.angle_alpha   90.00
_cell.angle_beta   90.00
_cell.angle_gamma   90.00
#
_symmetry.space_group_name_H-M   'P 1'
#
loop_
_entity.id
_entity.type
_entity.pdbx_description
1 polymer ?
#
loop_
_entity_poly.entity_id
_entity_poly.type
_entity_poly.pdbx_seq_one_letter_code
_entity_poly.pdbx_strand_id
1 'polypeptide(L)'
;MARFSERIGIVEPKPLVQIEGMTLELRNSLWNLIYGLYENRHKDYWRQVAQFIAEHFRKVPVDELPYRDYECRDWVKDYFFKLEWHEVYDLVEFIDNNHIIMTRQKHSPYEDRYIYHSVKPDQIKKAVNTILQGELTGFRFISGTRVPISDEAEVTEVEEATPRSKTVGLSGTTKHIRTALELFGKKPNPDYRNATKEAISAVESAVKQLSGANSSGLDGALDELSRKTSIHGALKSAFKKLYGYTSDEDGIRHAILEENEVGFDEAKYMIVACSAFVNFLISKADAADLLP
;
A
#
# COMPACT_ATOMS: atom_id res chain seq x y z
N MET A 1 6.31 -5.42 9.91
CA MET A 1 7.59 -5.25 10.62
C MET A 1 8.54 -6.30 10.07
N ALA A 2 9.70 -5.90 9.52
CA ALA A 2 10.71 -6.85 9.07
C ALA A 2 11.09 -7.80 10.21
N ARG A 3 11.25 -9.10 9.94
CA ARG A 3 11.64 -10.11 10.93
C ARG A 3 13.03 -9.78 11.47
N PHE A 4 13.31 -10.16 12.71
CA PHE A 4 14.64 -9.96 13.30
C PHE A 4 15.76 -10.48 12.40
N SER A 5 15.57 -11.66 11.78
CA SER A 5 16.50 -12.29 10.84
C SER A 5 16.71 -11.51 9.54
N GLU A 6 15.70 -10.79 9.06
CA GLU A 6 15.79 -9.91 7.89
C GLU A 6 16.55 -8.63 8.27
N ARG A 7 16.27 -8.08 9.46
CA ARG A 7 16.96 -6.86 9.97
C ARG A 7 18.45 -7.06 10.23
N ILE A 8 18.89 -8.28 10.52
CA ILE A 8 20.31 -8.63 10.73
C ILE A 8 20.97 -9.26 9.50
N GLY A 9 20.28 -9.30 8.35
CA GLY A 9 20.84 -9.76 7.08
C GLY A 9 21.11 -11.27 6.97
N ILE A 10 20.48 -12.10 7.81
CA ILE A 10 20.59 -13.57 7.71
C ILE A 10 19.66 -14.12 6.63
N VAL A 11 18.53 -13.44 6.39
CA VAL A 11 17.52 -13.84 5.40
C VAL A 11 17.23 -12.65 4.51
N GLU A 12 17.19 -12.87 3.19
CA GLU A 12 16.79 -11.83 2.24
C GLU A 12 15.32 -11.41 2.48
N PRO A 13 15.03 -10.09 2.51
CA PRO A 13 13.66 -9.60 2.61
C PRO A 13 12.82 -10.09 1.44
N LYS A 14 11.57 -10.46 1.71
CA LYS A 14 10.66 -10.92 0.65
C LYS A 14 10.34 -9.81 -0.35
N PRO A 15 10.14 -10.15 -1.63
CA PRO A 15 9.74 -9.16 -2.65
C PRO A 15 8.47 -8.43 -2.23
N LEU A 16 8.57 -7.09 -2.25
CA LEU A 16 7.62 -6.12 -1.72
C LEU A 16 6.30 -5.98 -2.49
N VAL A 17 6.16 -6.71 -3.59
CA VAL A 17 5.05 -6.56 -4.54
C VAL A 17 4.61 -7.94 -5.02
N GLN A 18 3.39 -8.33 -4.65
CA GLN A 18 2.72 -9.49 -5.22
C GLN A 18 1.45 -9.02 -5.92
N ILE A 19 1.62 -8.50 -7.14
CA ILE A 19 0.52 -8.09 -8.02
C ILE A 19 -0.13 -9.33 -8.68
N GLU A 20 0.67 -10.36 -8.93
CA GLU A 20 0.23 -11.67 -9.41
C GLU A 20 0.63 -12.75 -8.39
N GLY A 21 -0.37 -13.49 -7.88
CA GLY A 21 -0.13 -14.59 -6.93
C GLY A 21 -0.56 -14.32 -5.49
N MET A 22 -0.25 -15.28 -4.62
CA MET A 22 -0.50 -15.20 -3.18
C MET A 22 0.65 -15.89 -2.42
N THR A 23 1.26 -15.20 -1.46
CA THR A 23 2.29 -15.80 -0.61
C THR A 23 1.67 -16.90 0.26
N LEU A 24 2.47 -17.89 0.62
CA LEU A 24 2.03 -18.93 1.54
C LEU A 24 1.61 -18.34 2.89
N GLU A 25 2.28 -17.28 3.36
CA GLU A 25 1.93 -16.58 4.60
C GLU A 25 0.56 -15.91 4.53
N LEU A 26 0.27 -15.16 3.46
CA LEU A 26 -1.06 -14.58 3.27
C LEU A 26 -2.13 -15.67 3.21
N ARG A 27 -1.88 -16.73 2.44
CA ARG A 27 -2.79 -17.88 2.34
C ARG A 27 -3.07 -18.48 3.72
N ASN A 28 -2.01 -18.69 4.52
CA ASN A 28 -2.12 -19.20 5.88
C ASN A 28 -2.87 -18.25 6.81
N SER A 29 -2.63 -16.93 6.72
CA SER A 29 -3.31 -15.92 7.54
C SER A 29 -4.80 -15.85 7.22
N LEU A 30 -5.19 -15.92 5.94
CA LEU A 30 -6.59 -16.03 5.51
C LEU A 30 -7.23 -17.33 6.00
N TRP A 31 -6.53 -18.47 5.87
CA TRP A 31 -7.01 -19.74 6.41
C TRP A 31 -7.22 -19.68 7.93
N ASN A 32 -6.28 -19.09 8.68
CA ASN A 32 -6.37 -18.97 10.14
C ASN A 32 -7.58 -18.12 10.56
N LEU A 33 -7.92 -17.08 9.78
CA LEU A 33 -9.14 -16.32 9.99
C LEU A 33 -10.38 -17.21 9.81
N ILE A 34 -10.50 -17.91 8.68
CA ILE A 34 -11.61 -18.83 8.39
C ILE A 34 -11.71 -19.90 9.49
N TYR A 35 -10.57 -20.45 9.91
CA TYR A 35 -10.51 -21.42 10.97
C TYR A 35 -11.07 -20.87 12.28
N GLY A 36 -10.60 -19.69 12.70
CA GLY A 36 -11.07 -19.03 13.92
C GLY A 36 -12.54 -18.59 13.87
N LEU A 37 -13.11 -18.39 12.69
CA LEU A 37 -14.54 -18.09 12.54
C LEU A 37 -15.42 -19.29 12.85
N TYR A 38 -15.00 -20.51 12.47
CA TYR A 38 -15.88 -21.69 12.53
C TYR A 38 -15.48 -22.73 13.57
N GLU A 39 -14.25 -22.67 14.09
CA GLU A 39 -13.84 -23.49 15.21
C GLU A 39 -14.57 -23.08 16.49
N ASN A 40 -15.43 -23.95 17.01
CA ASN A 40 -16.19 -23.67 18.21
C ASN A 40 -16.39 -24.94 19.06
N ARG A 41 -16.13 -24.84 20.36
CA ARG A 41 -16.28 -25.98 21.30
C ARG A 41 -17.73 -26.40 21.54
N HIS A 42 -18.69 -25.55 21.20
CA HIS A 42 -20.10 -25.74 21.55
C HIS A 42 -21.01 -25.85 20.32
N LYS A 43 -20.47 -25.65 19.12
CA LYS A 43 -21.25 -25.62 17.88
C LYS A 43 -20.45 -26.17 16.71
N ASP A 44 -21.08 -27.08 15.99
CA ASP A 44 -20.53 -27.71 14.79
C ASP A 44 -20.84 -26.82 13.56
N TYR A 45 -20.01 -25.81 13.30
CA TYR A 45 -20.20 -24.91 12.16
C TYR A 45 -19.66 -25.49 10.85
N TRP A 46 -18.58 -26.27 10.91
CA TRP A 46 -17.87 -26.75 9.71
C TRP A 46 -18.73 -27.63 8.83
N ARG A 47 -19.65 -28.41 9.39
CA ARG A 47 -20.59 -29.20 8.59
C ARG A 47 -21.51 -28.31 7.75
N GLN A 48 -22.07 -27.24 8.32
CA GLN A 48 -22.92 -26.30 7.56
C GLN A 48 -22.09 -25.54 6.52
N VAL A 49 -20.88 -25.11 6.91
CA VAL A 49 -19.94 -24.39 6.03
C VAL A 49 -19.53 -25.25 4.83
N ALA A 50 -19.11 -26.49 5.07
CA ALA A 50 -18.73 -27.43 4.02
C ALA A 50 -19.90 -27.72 3.07
N GLN A 51 -21.10 -27.95 3.60
CA GLN A 51 -22.30 -28.16 2.79
C GLN A 51 -22.61 -26.95 1.91
N PHE A 52 -22.57 -25.74 2.47
CA PHE A 52 -22.87 -24.51 1.74
C PHE A 52 -21.82 -24.22 0.65
N ILE A 53 -20.53 -24.43 0.95
CA ILE A 53 -19.45 -24.32 -0.03
C ILE A 53 -19.62 -25.36 -1.14
N ALA A 54 -19.95 -26.61 -0.81
CA ALA A 54 -20.20 -27.66 -1.80
C ALA A 54 -21.36 -27.31 -2.74
N GLU A 55 -22.47 -26.82 -2.19
CA GLU A 55 -23.69 -26.52 -2.94
C GLU A 55 -23.59 -25.23 -3.78
N HIS A 56 -22.95 -24.19 -3.26
CA HIS A 56 -23.04 -22.84 -3.83
C HIS A 56 -21.75 -22.33 -4.46
N PHE A 57 -20.58 -22.84 -4.06
CA PHE A 57 -19.28 -22.40 -4.59
C PHE A 57 -18.60 -23.50 -5.42
N ARG A 58 -18.27 -24.65 -4.80
CA ARG A 58 -17.52 -25.75 -5.43
C ARG A 58 -18.36 -26.62 -6.38
N LYS A 59 -19.68 -26.66 -6.21
CA LYS A 59 -20.64 -27.42 -7.02
C LYS A 59 -20.35 -28.93 -7.07
N VAL A 60 -20.30 -29.55 -5.90
CA VAL A 60 -20.08 -31.00 -5.72
C VAL A 60 -21.22 -31.66 -4.92
N PRO A 61 -21.45 -32.98 -5.08
CA PRO A 61 -22.51 -33.68 -4.37
C PRO A 61 -22.35 -33.59 -2.85
N VAL A 62 -23.41 -33.20 -2.15
CA VAL A 62 -23.37 -32.99 -0.68
C VAL A 62 -23.39 -34.31 0.10
N ASP A 63 -23.80 -35.40 -0.52
CA ASP A 63 -23.79 -36.76 0.03
C ASP A 63 -22.39 -37.38 0.08
N GLU A 64 -21.41 -36.80 -0.62
CA GLU A 64 -20.00 -37.17 -0.54
C GLU A 64 -19.25 -36.46 0.60
N LEU A 65 -19.90 -35.54 1.32
CA LEU A 65 -19.26 -34.81 2.41
C LEU A 65 -19.06 -35.68 3.65
N PRO A 66 -17.98 -35.44 4.42
CA PRO A 66 -17.79 -36.11 5.69
C PRO A 66 -18.94 -35.85 6.67
N TYR A 67 -19.13 -36.77 7.61
CA TYR A 67 -20.19 -36.64 8.61
C TYR A 67 -19.76 -35.79 9.81
N ARG A 68 -18.51 -35.93 10.26
CA ARG A 68 -18.01 -35.29 11.49
C ARG A 68 -17.54 -33.88 11.19
N ASP A 69 -17.81 -32.95 12.11
CA ASP A 69 -17.52 -31.54 11.93
C ASP A 69 -16.04 -31.25 11.63
N TYR A 70 -15.12 -31.88 12.38
CA TYR A 70 -13.69 -31.72 12.13
C TYR A 70 -13.24 -32.32 10.79
N GLU A 71 -13.93 -33.34 10.25
CA GLU A 71 -13.62 -33.90 8.94
C GLU A 71 -14.12 -32.96 7.84
N CYS A 72 -15.27 -32.31 8.04
CA CYS A 72 -15.75 -31.23 7.18
C CYS A 72 -14.78 -30.04 7.15
N ARG A 73 -14.21 -29.66 8.30
CA ARG A 73 -13.14 -28.66 8.36
C ARG A 73 -11.96 -29.07 7.49
N ASP A 74 -11.47 -30.30 7.66
CA ASP A 74 -10.30 -30.80 6.94
C ASP A 74 -10.59 -30.86 5.43
N TRP A 75 -11.80 -31.23 5.03
CA TRP A 75 -12.26 -31.18 3.64
C TRP A 75 -12.24 -29.75 3.06
N VAL A 76 -12.70 -28.75 3.81
CA VAL A 76 -12.66 -27.34 3.37
C VAL A 76 -11.22 -26.86 3.31
N LYS A 77 -10.37 -27.24 4.27
CA LYS A 77 -8.94 -26.90 4.30
C LYS A 77 -8.22 -27.44 3.07
N ASP A 78 -8.40 -28.73 2.79
CA ASP A 78 -7.76 -29.40 1.66
C ASP A 78 -8.17 -28.78 0.33
N TYR A 79 -9.42 -28.33 0.21
CA TYR A 79 -9.88 -27.58 -0.94
C TYR A 79 -9.23 -26.19 -1.02
N PHE A 80 -9.26 -25.42 0.08
CA PHE A 80 -8.70 -24.06 0.16
C PHE A 80 -7.23 -23.99 -0.27
N PHE A 81 -6.41 -24.96 0.13
CA PHE A 81 -4.99 -24.98 -0.22
C PHE A 81 -4.69 -25.50 -1.64
N LYS A 82 -5.68 -26.07 -2.34
CA LYS A 82 -5.57 -26.48 -3.75
C LYS A 82 -6.04 -25.41 -4.73
N LEU A 83 -6.78 -24.41 -4.26
CA LEU A 83 -7.26 -23.30 -5.07
C LEU A 83 -6.11 -22.47 -5.65
N GLU A 84 -6.28 -22.01 -6.88
CA GLU A 84 -5.43 -20.97 -7.46
C GLU A 84 -5.53 -19.69 -6.61
N TRP A 85 -4.49 -18.85 -6.67
CA TRP A 85 -4.38 -17.70 -5.77
C TRP A 85 -5.59 -16.75 -5.85
N HIS A 86 -6.17 -16.55 -7.04
CA HIS A 86 -7.33 -15.68 -7.23
C HIS A 86 -8.61 -16.33 -6.70
N GLU A 87 -8.76 -17.65 -6.85
CA GLU A 87 -9.90 -18.41 -6.35
C GLU A 87 -9.95 -18.43 -4.81
N VAL A 88 -8.81 -18.29 -4.14
CA VAL A 88 -8.78 -18.08 -2.68
C VAL A 88 -9.49 -16.78 -2.31
N TYR A 89 -9.27 -15.70 -3.05
CA TYR A 89 -9.97 -14.43 -2.80
C TYR A 89 -11.46 -14.56 -3.11
N ASP A 90 -11.83 -15.24 -4.20
CA ASP A 90 -13.22 -15.53 -4.54
C ASP A 90 -13.91 -16.31 -3.40
N LEU A 91 -13.24 -17.30 -2.81
CA LEU A 91 -13.77 -18.07 -1.69
C LEU A 91 -13.88 -17.21 -0.41
N VAL A 92 -12.91 -16.34 -0.12
CA VAL A 92 -12.97 -15.43 1.03
C VAL A 92 -14.12 -14.44 0.90
N GLU A 93 -14.32 -13.85 -0.29
CA GLU A 93 -15.45 -12.96 -0.58
C GLU A 93 -16.78 -13.71 -0.49
N PHE A 94 -16.84 -14.93 -1.03
CA PHE A 94 -18.01 -15.80 -0.92
C PHE A 94 -18.36 -16.06 0.55
N ILE A 95 -17.37 -16.37 1.39
CA ILE A 95 -17.56 -16.60 2.83
C ILE A 95 -18.08 -15.33 3.51
N ASP A 96 -17.47 -14.17 3.27
CA ASP A 96 -17.90 -12.89 3.86
C ASP A 96 -19.36 -12.55 3.52
N ASN A 97 -19.72 -12.69 2.25
CA ASN A 97 -21.06 -12.38 1.75
C ASN A 97 -22.14 -13.34 2.27
N ASN A 98 -21.78 -14.59 2.57
CA ASN A 98 -22.74 -15.64 2.93
C ASN A 98 -22.67 -16.08 4.40
N HIS A 99 -21.76 -15.52 5.20
CA HIS A 99 -21.47 -15.95 6.57
C HIS A 99 -22.72 -16.13 7.45
N ILE A 100 -23.65 -15.17 7.40
CA ILE A 100 -24.86 -15.20 8.23
C ILE A 100 -25.78 -16.37 7.87
N ILE A 101 -25.93 -16.66 6.58
CA ILE A 101 -26.82 -17.73 6.09
C ILE A 101 -26.16 -19.09 6.35
N MET A 102 -24.87 -19.20 6.04
CA MET A 102 -24.08 -20.43 6.17
C MET A 102 -23.93 -20.90 7.62
N THR A 103 -24.00 -19.99 8.59
CA THR A 103 -23.90 -20.30 10.02
C THR A 103 -25.24 -20.30 10.77
N ARG A 104 -26.35 -20.20 10.04
CA ARG A 104 -27.70 -20.16 10.62
C ARG A 104 -28.07 -21.51 11.21
N GLN A 105 -28.30 -21.55 12.51
CA GLN A 105 -28.74 -22.76 13.22
C GLN A 105 -30.17 -22.59 13.74
N LYS A 106 -30.98 -23.65 13.65
CA LYS A 106 -32.33 -23.63 14.22
C LYS A 106 -32.23 -23.73 15.75
N HIS A 107 -32.93 -22.86 16.47
CA HIS A 107 -32.91 -22.85 17.93
C HIS A 107 -33.54 -24.12 18.51
N SER A 108 -34.62 -24.59 17.88
CA SER A 108 -35.33 -25.81 18.22
C SER A 108 -35.93 -26.42 16.95
N PRO A 109 -36.00 -27.75 16.81
CA PRO A 109 -36.71 -28.39 15.69
C PRO A 109 -38.16 -27.87 15.55
N TYR A 110 -38.77 -27.49 16.68
CA TYR A 110 -40.19 -27.15 16.82
C TYR A 110 -40.49 -25.64 16.77
N GLU A 111 -39.48 -24.78 16.58
CA GLU A 111 -39.67 -23.32 16.54
C GLU A 111 -38.99 -22.68 15.34
N ASP A 112 -39.63 -21.68 14.73
CA ASP A 112 -39.07 -20.88 13.63
C ASP A 112 -38.14 -19.76 14.13
N ARG A 113 -37.35 -20.06 15.17
CA ARG A 113 -36.31 -19.18 15.68
C ARG A 113 -34.94 -19.69 15.24
N TYR A 114 -34.11 -18.77 14.77
CA TYR A 114 -32.75 -19.07 14.33
C TYR A 114 -31.73 -18.34 15.20
N ILE A 115 -30.64 -19.03 15.50
CA ILE A 115 -29.45 -18.50 16.14
C ILE A 115 -28.42 -18.25 15.06
N TYR A 116 -27.87 -17.05 15.03
CA TYR A 116 -26.82 -16.65 14.10
C TYR A 116 -25.45 -16.68 14.79
N HIS A 117 -24.40 -16.74 13.98
CA HIS A 117 -23.04 -16.56 14.45
C HIS A 117 -22.87 -15.17 15.08
N SER A 118 -22.08 -15.08 16.16
CA SER A 118 -21.90 -13.83 16.91
C SER A 118 -21.07 -12.79 16.15
N VAL A 119 -20.14 -13.25 15.31
CA VAL A 119 -19.33 -12.40 14.42
C VAL A 119 -20.18 -11.85 13.28
N LYS A 120 -20.21 -10.53 13.15
CA LYS A 120 -20.93 -9.80 12.11
C LYS A 120 -20.10 -9.63 10.83
N PRO A 121 -20.73 -9.47 9.64
CA PRO A 121 -20.00 -9.29 8.38
C PRO A 121 -18.96 -8.16 8.41
N ASP A 122 -19.28 -6.99 8.99
CA ASP A 122 -18.33 -5.88 9.07
C ASP A 122 -17.06 -6.22 9.88
N GLN A 123 -17.15 -7.15 10.84
CA GLN A 123 -15.98 -7.60 11.60
C GLN A 123 -15.09 -8.52 10.76
N ILE A 124 -15.68 -9.36 9.91
CA ILE A 124 -14.96 -10.22 8.96
C ILE A 124 -14.22 -9.33 7.95
N LYS A 125 -14.92 -8.38 7.32
CA LYS A 125 -14.31 -7.39 6.41
C LYS A 125 -13.14 -6.65 7.05
N LYS A 126 -13.30 -6.22 8.30
CA LYS A 126 -12.22 -5.55 9.03
C LYS A 126 -11.03 -6.47 9.28
N ALA A 127 -11.26 -7.74 9.64
CA ALA A 127 -10.22 -8.73 9.86
C ALA A 127 -9.47 -9.08 8.56
N VAL A 128 -10.20 -9.34 7.48
CA VAL A 128 -9.63 -9.58 6.14
C VAL A 128 -8.79 -8.38 5.73
N ASN A 129 -9.31 -7.15 5.82
CA ASN A 129 -8.55 -5.94 5.50
C ASN A 129 -7.28 -5.81 6.35
N THR A 130 -7.31 -6.19 7.62
CA THR A 130 -6.13 -6.16 8.50
C THR A 130 -5.08 -7.17 8.04
N ILE A 131 -5.49 -8.37 7.64
CA ILE A 131 -4.61 -9.41 7.09
C ILE A 131 -4.01 -8.94 5.76
N LEU A 132 -4.83 -8.43 4.85
CA LEU A 132 -4.35 -7.90 3.57
C LEU A 132 -3.39 -6.73 3.80
N GLN A 133 -3.67 -5.81 4.73
CA GLN A 133 -2.75 -4.73 5.09
C GLN A 133 -1.43 -5.23 5.69
N GLY A 134 -1.46 -6.32 6.46
CA GLY A 134 -0.27 -6.90 7.10
C GLY A 134 0.58 -7.78 6.18
N GLU A 135 -0.05 -8.51 5.27
CA GLU A 135 0.57 -9.57 4.45
C GLU A 135 0.71 -9.17 2.97
N LEU A 136 -0.15 -8.30 2.44
CA LEU A 136 -0.06 -7.70 1.09
C LEU A 136 0.47 -6.27 1.17
N THR A 137 1.60 -6.02 1.85
CA THR A 137 2.14 -4.66 1.98
C THR A 137 2.65 -4.11 0.63
N GLY A 138 1.73 -3.72 -0.25
CA GLY A 138 1.94 -2.89 -1.42
C GLY A 138 1.51 -1.45 -1.20
N PHE A 139 0.91 -1.12 -0.03
CA PHE A 139 0.43 0.23 0.31
C PHE A 139 0.72 0.59 1.77
N ARG A 140 1.13 1.84 2.03
CA ARG A 140 1.26 2.41 3.38
C ARG A 140 0.46 3.71 3.52
N PHE A 141 0.15 4.08 4.75
CA PHE A 141 -0.37 5.41 5.07
C PHE A 141 0.80 6.37 5.26
N ILE A 142 1.05 7.21 4.27
CA ILE A 142 2.11 8.24 4.33
C ILE A 142 1.44 9.60 4.42
N SER A 143 1.75 10.37 5.47
CA SER A 143 1.19 11.71 5.70
C SER A 143 -0.34 11.81 5.65
N GLY A 144 -1.06 10.74 6.03
CA GLY A 144 -2.52 10.67 6.02
C GLY A 144 -3.15 10.13 4.74
N THR A 145 -2.34 9.83 3.71
CA THR A 145 -2.79 9.32 2.41
C THR A 145 -2.36 7.87 2.20
N ARG A 146 -3.25 7.04 1.65
CA ARG A 146 -2.93 5.66 1.27
C ARG A 146 -2.21 5.66 -0.08
N VAL A 147 -0.94 5.24 -0.10
CA VAL A 147 -0.12 5.22 -1.33
C VAL A 147 0.58 3.89 -1.54
N PRO A 148 0.76 3.45 -2.80
CA PRO A 148 1.47 2.23 -3.13
C PRO A 148 3.01 2.34 -3.06
N ILE A 149 3.51 2.83 -1.93
CA ILE A 149 4.95 2.88 -1.61
C ILE A 149 5.12 2.02 -0.36
N SER A 150 5.80 0.88 -0.51
CA SER A 150 5.88 -0.14 0.54
C SER A 150 7.27 -0.40 1.08
N ASP A 151 8.31 -0.09 0.31
CA ASP A 151 9.71 -0.23 0.72
C ASP A 151 10.00 0.68 1.92
N GLU A 152 10.74 0.16 2.90
CA GLU A 152 10.95 0.89 4.16
C GLU A 152 11.81 2.14 3.97
N ALA A 153 12.85 2.09 3.13
CA ALA A 153 13.67 3.26 2.84
C ALA A 153 12.86 4.29 2.04
N GLU A 154 12.11 3.85 1.02
CA GLU A 154 11.23 4.74 0.24
C GLU A 154 10.19 5.42 1.13
N VAL A 155 9.57 4.67 2.04
CA VAL A 155 8.57 5.19 2.98
C VAL A 155 9.20 6.17 3.94
N THR A 156 10.34 5.82 4.56
CA THR A 156 11.05 6.70 5.48
C THR A 156 11.39 8.03 4.83
N GLU A 157 11.92 8.02 3.61
CA GLU A 157 12.27 9.27 2.91
C GLU A 157 11.05 10.17 2.69
N VAL A 158 9.91 9.59 2.27
CA VAL A 158 8.68 10.35 2.04
C VAL A 158 8.03 10.79 3.35
N GLU A 159 8.02 9.95 4.38
CA GLU A 159 7.47 10.25 5.71
C GLU A 159 8.27 11.31 6.44
N GLU A 160 9.60 11.37 6.28
CA GLU A 160 10.44 12.38 6.91
C GLU A 160 10.34 13.75 6.22
N ALA A 161 10.21 13.77 4.89
CA ALA A 161 10.26 15.01 4.12
C ALA A 161 9.14 15.99 4.51
N THR A 162 7.94 15.49 4.81
CA THR A 162 6.79 16.32 5.20
C THR A 162 6.95 16.99 6.58
N PRO A 163 7.18 16.27 7.70
CA PRO A 163 7.39 16.86 9.01
C PRO A 163 8.66 17.70 9.08
N ARG A 164 9.78 17.29 8.45
CA ARG A 164 11.01 18.10 8.42
C ARG A 164 10.79 19.44 7.72
N SER A 165 10.18 19.41 6.54
CA SER A 165 9.83 20.63 5.79
C SER A 165 8.94 21.55 6.61
N LYS A 166 7.91 21.00 7.27
CA LYS A 166 7.00 21.79 8.11
C LYS A 166 7.72 22.43 9.29
N THR A 167 8.60 21.70 9.97
CA THR A 167 9.35 22.19 11.13
C THR A 167 10.24 23.38 10.78
N VAL A 168 10.85 23.36 9.58
CA VAL A 168 11.78 24.40 9.13
C VAL A 168 11.12 25.48 8.25
N GLY A 169 9.78 25.62 8.34
CA GLY A 169 9.04 26.69 7.67
C GLY A 169 8.75 26.48 6.18
N LEU A 170 9.13 25.34 5.59
CA LEU A 170 8.95 24.99 4.17
C LEU A 170 7.53 24.47 3.88
N SER A 171 6.54 25.32 4.10
CA SER A 171 5.12 24.96 3.95
C SER A 171 4.73 24.61 2.50
N GLY A 172 5.33 25.28 1.51
CA GLY A 172 5.13 24.99 0.08
C GLY A 172 5.60 23.59 -0.30
N THR A 173 6.80 23.19 0.13
CA THR A 173 7.35 21.85 -0.05
C THR A 173 6.44 20.79 0.56
N THR A 174 6.01 21.01 1.80
CA THR A 174 5.07 20.12 2.51
C THR A 174 3.79 19.91 1.71
N LYS A 175 3.22 21.00 1.17
CA LYS A 175 1.98 20.95 0.38
C LYS A 175 2.17 20.11 -0.89
N HIS A 176 3.23 20.36 -1.66
CA HIS A 176 3.49 19.65 -2.91
C HIS A 176 3.73 18.14 -2.71
N ILE A 177 4.46 17.73 -1.67
CA ILE A 177 4.65 16.30 -1.36
C ILE A 177 3.30 15.63 -1.06
N ARG A 178 2.43 16.27 -0.27
CA ARG A 178 1.09 15.73 0.01
C ARG A 178 0.23 15.63 -1.23
N THR A 179 0.20 16.68 -2.07
CA THR A 179 -0.55 16.65 -3.33
C THR A 179 -0.05 15.53 -4.24
N ALA A 180 1.27 15.33 -4.33
CA ALA A 180 1.86 14.25 -5.12
C ALA A 180 1.36 12.86 -4.64
N LEU A 181 1.35 12.64 -3.32
CA LEU A 181 0.84 11.40 -2.73
C LEU A 181 -0.66 11.21 -2.95
N GLU A 182 -1.46 12.28 -2.84
CA GLU A 182 -2.92 12.25 -3.10
C GLU A 182 -3.22 11.88 -4.55
N LEU A 183 -2.50 12.46 -5.51
CA LEU A 183 -2.66 12.17 -6.95
C LEU A 183 -2.20 10.74 -7.29
N PHE A 184 -1.09 10.29 -6.70
CA PHE A 184 -0.55 8.95 -6.87
C PHE A 184 -1.45 7.87 -6.27
N GLY A 185 -2.07 8.16 -5.11
CA GLY A 185 -2.98 7.26 -4.40
C GLY A 185 -4.44 7.34 -4.86
N LYS A 186 -4.79 8.23 -5.79
CA LYS A 186 -6.18 8.44 -6.25
C LYS A 186 -6.76 7.17 -6.85
N LYS A 187 -8.02 6.86 -6.50
CA LYS A 187 -8.77 5.71 -7.02
C LYS A 187 -10.11 6.15 -7.63
N PRO A 188 -10.61 5.45 -8.68
CA PRO A 188 -10.00 4.28 -9.34
C PRO A 188 -8.80 4.61 -10.22
N ASN A 189 -8.72 5.87 -10.69
CA ASN A 189 -7.74 6.31 -11.67
C ASN A 189 -6.68 7.22 -11.00
N PRO A 190 -5.47 6.71 -10.73
CA PRO A 190 -4.37 7.52 -10.22
C PRO A 190 -3.87 8.49 -11.31
N ASP A 191 -3.33 9.62 -10.88
CA ASP A 191 -2.82 10.67 -11.77
C ASP A 191 -1.29 10.77 -11.66
N TYR A 192 -0.60 9.80 -12.26
CA TYR A 192 0.85 9.66 -12.20
C TYR A 192 1.60 10.84 -12.82
N ARG A 193 1.04 11.39 -13.90
CA ARG A 193 1.57 12.59 -14.56
C ARG A 193 1.59 13.77 -13.60
N ASN A 194 0.46 14.10 -12.98
CA ASN A 194 0.42 15.25 -12.08
C ASN A 194 1.10 14.95 -10.73
N ALA A 195 1.09 13.70 -10.26
CA ALA A 195 1.88 13.30 -9.09
C ALA A 195 3.38 13.58 -9.29
N THR A 196 3.92 13.26 -10.46
CA THR A 196 5.31 13.55 -10.84
C THR A 196 5.58 15.06 -10.89
N LYS A 197 4.64 15.85 -11.44
CA LYS A 197 4.75 17.32 -11.49
C LYS A 197 4.76 17.94 -10.10
N GLU A 198 3.97 17.42 -9.18
CA GLU A 198 3.93 17.89 -7.78
C GLU A 198 5.19 17.48 -7.01
N ALA A 199 5.70 16.26 -7.24
CA ALA A 199 6.93 15.80 -6.59
C ALA A 199 8.12 16.74 -6.88
N ILE A 200 8.33 17.11 -8.15
CA ILE A 200 9.42 18.05 -8.50
C ILE A 200 9.13 19.49 -8.05
N SER A 201 7.87 19.92 -8.01
CA SER A 201 7.49 21.23 -7.43
C SER A 201 7.87 21.33 -5.96
N ALA A 202 7.85 20.22 -5.21
CA ALA A 202 8.29 20.21 -3.82
C ALA A 202 9.77 20.59 -3.67
N VAL A 203 10.62 20.02 -4.53
CA VAL A 203 12.05 20.35 -4.61
C VAL A 203 12.24 21.81 -5.01
N GLU A 204 11.55 22.27 -6.05
CA GLU A 204 11.63 23.67 -6.50
C GLU A 204 11.24 24.64 -5.38
N SER A 205 10.18 24.33 -4.65
CA SER A 205 9.73 25.10 -3.49
C SER A 205 10.76 25.11 -2.36
N ALA A 206 11.43 23.98 -2.10
CA ALA A 206 12.45 23.88 -1.07
C ALA A 206 13.69 24.70 -1.43
N VAL A 207 14.22 24.52 -2.64
CA VAL A 207 15.44 25.22 -3.08
C VAL A 207 15.23 26.73 -3.13
N LYS A 208 14.07 27.22 -3.61
CA LYS A 208 13.75 28.66 -3.62
C LYS A 208 13.71 29.27 -2.22
N GLN A 209 13.08 28.59 -1.27
CA GLN A 209 12.99 29.09 0.10
C GLN A 209 14.36 29.06 0.81
N LEU A 210 15.11 27.96 0.66
CA LEU A 210 16.44 27.82 1.28
C LEU A 210 17.50 28.73 0.67
N SER A 211 17.40 29.03 -0.63
CA SER A 211 18.31 29.97 -1.27
C SER A 211 17.97 31.43 -0.93
N GLY A 212 16.72 31.76 -0.58
CA GLY A 212 16.25 33.14 -0.43
C GLY A 212 16.21 33.90 -1.77
N ALA A 213 16.32 33.19 -2.89
CA ALA A 213 16.45 33.75 -4.22
C ALA A 213 15.08 34.03 -4.87
N ASN A 214 14.94 35.19 -5.51
CA ASN A 214 13.89 35.42 -6.52
C ASN A 214 14.32 34.88 -7.90
N SER A 215 14.92 33.68 -7.94
CA SER A 215 15.47 33.09 -9.15
C SER A 215 14.39 32.48 -10.05
N SER A 216 14.59 32.55 -11.37
CA SER A 216 13.76 31.90 -12.37
C SER A 216 13.97 30.37 -12.38
N GLY A 217 13.15 29.65 -11.61
CA GLY A 217 13.09 28.18 -11.62
C GLY A 217 14.13 27.47 -10.73
N LEU A 218 14.12 26.14 -10.76
CA LEU A 218 14.98 25.29 -9.93
C LEU A 218 16.47 25.53 -10.19
N ASP A 219 16.85 25.66 -11.46
CA ASP A 219 18.26 25.74 -11.87
C ASP A 219 18.99 26.92 -11.24
N GLY A 220 18.39 28.12 -11.30
CA GLY A 220 18.95 29.31 -10.68
C GLY A 220 18.94 29.24 -9.16
N ALA A 221 17.88 28.67 -8.58
CA ALA A 221 17.77 28.53 -7.12
C ALA A 221 18.86 27.59 -6.59
N LEU A 222 19.14 26.50 -7.32
CA LEU A 222 20.15 25.51 -6.95
C LEU A 222 21.57 26.05 -7.16
N ASP A 223 21.77 26.90 -8.18
CA ASP A 223 23.02 27.63 -8.36
C ASP A 223 23.33 28.55 -7.18
N GLU A 224 22.33 29.30 -6.69
CA GLU A 224 22.50 30.17 -5.53
C GLU A 224 22.72 29.37 -4.24
N LEU A 225 21.92 28.33 -4.01
CA LEU A 225 22.10 27.47 -2.84
C LEU A 225 23.50 26.83 -2.82
N SER A 226 24.02 26.39 -3.97
CA SER A 226 25.37 25.81 -4.08
C SER A 226 26.51 26.80 -3.79
N ARG A 227 26.24 28.11 -3.75
CA ARG A 227 27.21 29.13 -3.29
C ARG A 227 27.26 29.24 -1.76
N LYS A 228 26.15 28.91 -1.10
CA LYS A 228 25.98 29.00 0.36
C LYS A 228 26.25 27.67 1.06
N THR A 229 26.06 26.54 0.37
CA THR A 229 26.36 25.19 0.88
C THR A 229 27.08 24.35 -0.18
N SER A 230 27.98 23.45 0.25
CA SER A 230 28.78 22.63 -0.66
C SER A 230 27.96 21.49 -1.25
N ILE A 231 27.69 21.57 -2.56
CA ILE A 231 27.05 20.54 -3.39
C ILE A 231 28.00 20.22 -4.54
N HIS A 232 28.33 18.94 -4.72
CA HIS A 232 29.23 18.51 -5.79
C HIS A 232 28.62 18.83 -7.17
N GLY A 233 29.44 19.35 -8.10
CA GLY A 233 28.97 19.80 -9.41
C GLY A 233 28.23 18.72 -10.22
N ALA A 234 28.72 17.48 -10.20
CA ALA A 234 28.05 16.38 -10.91
C ALA A 234 26.68 16.03 -10.30
N LEU A 235 26.55 16.06 -8.97
CA LEU A 235 25.28 15.81 -8.28
C LEU A 235 24.27 16.91 -8.62
N LYS A 236 24.72 18.16 -8.59
CA LYS A 236 23.94 19.31 -9.02
C LYS A 236 23.47 19.17 -10.48
N SER A 237 24.34 18.76 -11.40
CA SER A 237 23.96 18.51 -12.79
C SER A 237 22.94 17.39 -12.94
N ALA A 238 23.03 16.32 -12.12
CA ALA A 238 22.03 15.26 -12.12
C ALA A 238 20.65 15.80 -11.70
N PHE A 239 20.59 16.65 -10.68
CA PHE A 239 19.35 17.28 -10.25
C PHE A 239 18.74 18.19 -11.33
N LYS A 240 19.56 18.99 -12.02
CA LYS A 240 19.09 19.81 -13.15
C LYS A 240 18.50 18.96 -14.28
N LYS A 241 19.12 17.82 -14.61
CA LYS A 241 18.60 16.90 -15.62
C LYS A 241 17.27 16.25 -15.21
N LEU A 242 17.13 15.89 -13.94
CA LEU A 242 15.87 15.34 -13.43
C LEU A 242 14.74 16.39 -13.46
N TYR A 243 15.07 17.67 -13.24
CA TYR A 243 14.14 18.77 -13.43
C TYR A 243 13.77 18.97 -14.90
N GLY A 244 14.75 18.94 -15.82
CA GLY A 244 14.52 19.00 -17.27
C GLY A 244 13.54 17.94 -17.76
N TYR A 245 13.70 16.67 -17.31
CA TYR A 245 12.74 15.58 -17.59
C TYR A 245 11.28 15.95 -17.31
N THR A 246 11.03 16.75 -16.27
CA THR A 246 9.68 17.19 -15.91
C THR A 246 9.25 18.51 -16.55
N SER A 247 10.20 19.39 -16.92
CA SER A 247 9.95 20.82 -17.17
C SER A 247 10.35 21.32 -18.56
N ASP A 248 11.10 20.56 -19.36
CA ASP A 248 11.49 20.96 -20.72
C ASP A 248 10.29 20.92 -21.69
N GLU A 249 10.42 21.52 -22.88
CA GLU A 249 9.36 21.59 -23.91
C GLU A 249 8.86 20.19 -24.35
N ASP A 250 9.76 19.20 -24.37
CA ASP A 250 9.46 17.78 -24.61
C ASP A 250 9.14 17.00 -23.31
N GLY A 251 9.22 17.66 -22.16
CA GLY A 251 9.03 17.09 -20.84
C GLY A 251 7.55 16.95 -20.42
N ILE A 252 7.34 16.30 -19.28
CA ILE A 252 6.01 15.91 -18.76
C ILE A 252 5.04 17.11 -18.62
N ARG A 253 5.56 18.33 -18.40
CA ARG A 253 4.76 19.58 -18.25
C ARG A 253 4.30 20.19 -19.57
N HIS A 254 4.99 19.97 -20.69
CA HIS A 254 4.74 20.67 -21.95
C HIS A 254 4.33 19.76 -23.13
N ALA A 255 4.60 18.45 -23.03
CA ALA A 255 4.12 17.46 -24.01
C ALA A 255 2.58 17.26 -23.90
N ILE A 256 1.83 18.01 -24.72
CA ILE A 256 0.36 17.91 -24.85
C ILE A 256 -0.05 16.88 -25.92
N LEU A 257 0.84 16.51 -26.85
CA LEU A 257 0.46 15.83 -28.10
C LEU A 257 1.12 14.47 -28.37
N GLU A 258 2.08 14.01 -27.56
CA GLU A 258 2.67 12.67 -27.72
C GLU A 258 2.62 11.87 -26.42
N GLU A 259 2.45 10.56 -26.58
CA GLU A 259 2.20 9.50 -25.59
C GLU A 259 3.32 9.32 -24.53
N ASN A 260 3.70 10.38 -23.82
CA ASN A 260 4.51 10.26 -22.61
C ASN A 260 3.62 9.79 -21.46
N GLU A 261 3.21 8.52 -21.49
CA GLU A 261 2.53 7.88 -20.36
C GLU A 261 3.52 7.76 -19.20
N VAL A 262 3.49 8.73 -18.28
CA VAL A 262 4.13 8.57 -16.97
C VAL A 262 3.41 7.44 -16.25
N GLY A 263 4.09 6.30 -16.10
CA GLY A 263 3.57 5.12 -15.47
C GLY A 263 3.69 5.16 -13.95
N PHE A 264 3.27 4.06 -13.33
CA PHE A 264 3.38 3.85 -11.89
C PHE A 264 4.84 3.97 -11.42
N ASP A 265 5.77 3.32 -12.14
CA ASP A 265 7.17 3.22 -11.74
C ASP A 265 7.87 4.59 -11.78
N GLU A 266 7.64 5.37 -12.84
CA GLU A 266 8.17 6.73 -12.97
C GLU A 266 7.64 7.65 -11.87
N ALA A 267 6.32 7.60 -11.61
CA ALA A 267 5.72 8.41 -10.56
C ALA A 267 6.21 8.02 -9.16
N LYS A 268 6.34 6.71 -8.89
CA LYS A 268 6.87 6.21 -7.60
C LYS A 268 8.31 6.68 -7.40
N TYR A 269 9.17 6.47 -8.41
CA TYR A 269 10.55 6.91 -8.39
C TYR A 269 10.66 8.42 -8.14
N MET A 270 9.87 9.22 -8.85
CA MET A 270 9.91 10.68 -8.72
C MET A 270 9.46 11.16 -7.34
N ILE A 271 8.43 10.56 -6.74
CA ILE A 271 8.00 10.90 -5.38
C ILE A 271 9.12 10.62 -4.38
N VAL A 272 9.69 9.40 -4.41
CA VAL A 272 10.75 8.99 -3.49
C VAL A 272 12.00 9.85 -3.67
N ALA A 273 12.48 9.98 -4.91
CA ALA A 273 13.70 10.73 -5.21
C ALA A 273 13.57 12.22 -4.83
N CYS A 274 12.42 12.84 -5.10
CA CYS A 274 12.19 14.23 -4.71
C CYS A 274 12.07 14.40 -3.19
N SER A 275 11.44 13.46 -2.48
CA SER A 275 11.39 13.48 -1.01
C SER A 275 12.79 13.35 -0.39
N ALA A 276 13.60 12.39 -0.86
CA ALA A 276 14.98 12.23 -0.44
C ALA A 276 15.81 13.48 -0.75
N PHE A 277 15.57 14.12 -1.90
CA PHE A 277 16.25 15.35 -2.27
C PHE A 277 15.87 16.51 -1.33
N VAL A 278 14.59 16.66 -0.99
CA VAL A 278 14.15 17.63 0.02
C VAL A 278 14.85 17.40 1.37
N ASN A 279 14.90 16.15 1.84
CA ASN A 279 15.60 15.80 3.08
C ASN A 279 17.09 16.18 3.03
N PHE A 280 17.76 15.86 1.92
CA PHE A 280 19.15 16.23 1.67
C PHE A 280 19.36 17.76 1.70
N LEU A 281 18.48 18.52 1.04
CA LEU A 281 18.55 19.98 0.99
C LEU A 281 18.38 20.61 2.37
N ILE A 282 17.43 20.10 3.18
CA ILE A 282 17.24 20.54 4.57
C ILE A 282 18.52 20.27 5.38
N SER A 283 19.09 19.07 5.30
CA SER A 283 20.35 18.76 5.99
C SER A 283 21.53 19.64 5.55
N LYS A 284 21.61 19.99 4.26
CA LYS A 284 22.64 20.87 3.71
C LYS A 284 22.46 22.33 4.13
N ALA A 285 21.23 22.78 4.28
CA ALA A 285 20.89 24.12 4.75
C ALA A 285 21.13 24.26 6.25
N ASP A 286 20.76 23.25 7.05
CA ASP A 286 21.02 23.18 8.49
C ASP A 286 22.52 23.29 8.79
N ALA A 287 23.34 22.46 8.11
CA ALA A 287 24.80 22.48 8.25
C ALA A 287 25.47 23.78 7.77
N ALA A 288 24.74 24.63 7.05
CA ALA A 288 25.20 25.93 6.54
C ALA A 288 24.52 27.12 7.23
N ASP A 289 23.76 26.87 8.31
CA ASP A 289 23.01 27.89 9.07
C ASP A 289 22.04 28.72 8.19
N LEU A 290 21.40 28.07 7.22
CA LEU A 290 20.45 28.70 6.28
C LEU A 290 18.97 28.47 6.64
N LEU A 291 18.70 27.70 7.70
CA LEU A 291 17.34 27.48 8.19
C LEU A 291 16.88 28.68 9.02
N PRO A 292 15.58 29.05 8.97
CA PRO A 292 15.01 30.11 9.79
C PRO A 292 14.99 29.77 11.30
#